data_AF-A0A841EID1-F1
#
_entry.id   AF-A0A841EID1-F1
#
_cell.length_a   1.000
_cell.length_b   1.000
_cell.length_c   1.000
_cell.angle_alpha   90.00
_cell.angle_beta   90.00
_cell.angle_gamma   90.00
#
_symmetry.space_group_name_H-M   'P 1'
#
loop_
_entity.id
_entity.type
_entity.pdbx_description
1 polymer ?
#
loop_
_entity_poly.entity_id
_entity_poly.type
_entity_poly.pdbx_seq_one_letter_code
_entity_poly.pdbx_strand_id
1 'polypeptide(L)'
;MTTPTQQSPAAALVQAFVATGDGLADRADLAAFLRKHRLAAEGSIPITMADFEEAVSLRDAFAAQLLRAGGAGYDDEAIARGQRILDGLRVTVRLEPPEDPLELLAPAVVDEVRRGLARIAAAWAAVLATGEWRGIRV
;
A
#
# COMPACT_ATOMS: atom_id res chain seq x y z
N MET A 1 29.73 -16.31 3.28
CA MET A 1 29.10 -15.44 2.26
C MET A 1 27.76 -14.98 2.80
N THR A 2 27.63 -13.72 3.19
CA THR A 2 26.34 -13.11 3.52
C THR A 2 25.93 -12.27 2.32
N THR A 3 25.04 -12.79 1.49
CA THR A 3 24.42 -11.99 0.43
C THR A 3 23.70 -10.83 1.11
N PRO A 4 24.01 -9.56 0.82
CA PRO A 4 23.22 -8.46 1.34
C PRO A 4 21.80 -8.64 0.80
N THR A 5 20.87 -8.98 1.70
CA THR A 5 19.46 -9.18 1.37
C THR A 5 18.87 -7.80 1.21
N GLN A 6 19.09 -7.18 0.04
CA GLN A 6 18.33 -5.99 -0.32
C GLN A 6 16.85 -6.41 -0.30
N GLN A 7 16.06 -5.73 0.52
CA GLN A 7 14.62 -5.90 0.56
C GLN A 7 14.06 -5.75 -0.86
N SER A 8 13.10 -6.59 -1.23
CA SER A 8 12.42 -6.44 -2.51
C SER A 8 11.76 -5.06 -2.64
N PRO A 9 11.51 -4.57 -3.86
CA PRO A 9 10.74 -3.34 -4.05
C PRO A 9 9.36 -3.36 -3.35
N ALA A 10 8.75 -4.55 -3.24
CA ALA A 10 7.50 -4.73 -2.51
C ALA A 10 7.69 -4.53 -1.00
N ALA A 11 8.71 -5.16 -0.40
CA ALA A 11 9.04 -4.98 1.00
C ALA A 11 9.43 -3.52 1.33
N ALA A 12 10.21 -2.88 0.45
CA ALA A 12 10.57 -1.47 0.58
C ALA A 12 9.35 -0.54 0.50
N LEU A 13 8.38 -0.83 -0.38
CA LEU A 13 7.15 -0.06 -0.48
C LEU A 13 6.27 -0.20 0.77
N VAL A 14 6.07 -1.43 1.25
CA VAL A 14 5.32 -1.69 2.49
C VAL A 14 5.98 -1.00 3.68
N GLN A 15 7.30 -1.13 3.81
CA GLN A 15 8.05 -0.45 4.86
C GLN A 15 7.89 1.07 4.77
N ALA A 16 8.05 1.65 3.58
CA ALA A 16 7.89 3.09 3.40
C ALA A 16 6.47 3.57 3.75
N PHE A 17 5.45 2.78 3.42
CA PHE A 17 4.06 3.10 3.74
C PHE A 17 3.81 3.08 5.24
N VAL A 18 4.20 2.00 5.93
CA VAL A 18 4.03 1.87 7.38
C VAL A 18 4.86 2.92 8.14
N ALA A 19 6.08 3.19 7.68
CA ALA A 19 6.97 4.19 8.29
C ALA A 19 6.47 5.63 8.15
N THR A 20 5.41 5.90 7.38
CA THR A 20 4.80 7.24 7.38
C THR A 20 4.25 7.61 8.76
N GLY A 21 3.70 6.64 9.51
CA GLY A 21 3.10 6.89 10.83
C GLY A 21 2.25 8.17 10.86
N ASP A 22 2.43 8.99 11.89
CA ASP A 22 1.74 10.28 12.03
C ASP A 22 2.07 11.30 10.92
N GLY A 23 3.09 11.06 10.09
CA GLY A 23 3.47 11.91 8.95
C GLY A 23 2.61 11.73 7.71
N LEU A 24 1.69 10.76 7.68
CA LEU A 24 0.59 10.72 6.72
C LEU A 24 -0.65 11.32 7.40
N ALA A 25 -0.61 12.64 7.60
CA ALA A 25 -1.56 13.38 8.43
C ALA A 25 -2.77 13.90 7.64
N ASP A 26 -2.61 14.11 6.34
CA ASP A 26 -3.68 14.59 5.49
C ASP A 26 -3.66 14.02 4.05
N ARG A 27 -4.62 14.49 3.25
CA ARG A 27 -4.79 14.10 1.84
C ARG A 27 -3.62 14.55 0.95
N ALA A 28 -2.97 15.65 1.27
CA ALA A 28 -1.81 16.12 0.51
C ALA A 28 -0.61 15.21 0.77
N ASP A 29 -0.40 14.76 2.01
CA ASP A 29 0.62 13.78 2.36
C ASP A 29 0.38 12.45 1.64
N LEU A 30 -0.88 11.98 1.59
CA LEU A 30 -1.24 10.78 0.83
C LEU A 30 -0.94 10.94 -0.66
N ALA A 31 -1.33 12.07 -1.27
CA ALA A 31 -1.03 12.34 -2.67
C ALA A 31 0.49 12.39 -2.92
N ALA A 32 1.26 13.01 -2.00
CA ALA A 32 2.71 13.08 -2.08
C ALA A 32 3.35 11.70 -1.98
N PHE A 33 2.89 10.85 -1.05
CA PHE A 33 3.33 9.46 -0.91
C PHE A 33 3.08 8.67 -2.20
N LEU A 34 1.86 8.71 -2.73
CA LEU A 34 1.48 7.97 -3.93
C LEU A 34 2.34 8.39 -5.14
N ARG A 35 2.60 9.69 -5.31
CA ARG A 35 3.48 10.19 -6.38
C ARG A 35 4.94 9.78 -6.18
N LYS A 36 5.48 9.96 -4.97
CA LYS A 36 6.86 9.58 -4.62
C LYS A 36 7.15 8.12 -4.96
N HIS A 37 6.18 7.24 -4.74
CA HIS A 37 6.29 5.81 -5.01
C HIS A 37 5.75 5.38 -6.38
N ARG A 38 5.44 6.32 -7.29
CA ARG A 38 4.93 6.09 -8.64
C ARG A 38 3.68 5.20 -8.67
N LEU A 39 2.82 5.39 -7.68
CA LEU A 39 1.53 4.69 -7.50
C LEU A 39 0.36 5.46 -8.12
N ALA A 40 0.56 6.75 -8.40
CA ALA A 40 -0.38 7.62 -9.09
C ALA A 40 0.38 8.57 -10.03
N ALA A 41 -0.28 9.06 -11.08
CA ALA A 41 0.27 10.03 -12.01
C ALA A 41 0.67 11.35 -11.32
N GLU A 42 1.59 12.11 -11.95
CA GLU A 42 2.08 13.38 -11.40
C GLU A 42 1.02 14.50 -11.38
N GLY A 43 -0.11 14.33 -12.08
CA GLY A 43 -1.23 15.28 -12.13
C GLY A 43 -2.00 15.45 -10.81
N SER A 44 -3.05 16.28 -10.83
CA SER A 44 -3.94 16.43 -9.67
C SER A 44 -4.69 15.12 -9.43
N ILE A 45 -4.60 14.60 -8.21
CA ILE A 45 -5.32 13.39 -7.80
C ILE A 45 -6.41 13.86 -6.83
N PRO A 46 -7.69 13.79 -7.19
CA PRO A 46 -8.76 14.10 -6.25
C PRO A 46 -8.81 12.98 -5.20
N ILE A 47 -8.49 13.31 -3.95
CA ILE A 47 -8.55 12.38 -2.83
C ILE A 47 -9.74 12.78 -1.94
N THR A 48 -10.72 11.89 -1.79
CA THR A 48 -11.82 12.13 -0.85
C THR A 48 -11.36 11.89 0.59
N MET A 49 -12.16 12.31 1.57
CA MET A 49 -11.84 12.00 2.97
C MET A 49 -11.91 10.49 3.22
N ALA A 50 -12.88 9.79 2.60
CA ALA A 50 -13.02 8.35 2.74
C ALA A 50 -11.80 7.59 2.22
N ASP A 51 -11.24 8.00 1.07
CA ASP A 51 -10.03 7.36 0.52
C ASP A 51 -8.82 7.53 1.45
N PHE A 52 -8.71 8.71 2.07
CA PHE A 52 -7.66 8.98 3.04
C PHE A 52 -7.82 8.15 4.31
N GLU A 53 -9.03 8.07 4.87
CA GLU A 53 -9.32 7.24 6.05
C GLU A 53 -9.09 5.74 5.77
N GLU A 54 -9.42 5.26 4.57
CA GLU A 54 -9.09 3.90 4.11
C GLU A 54 -7.57 3.68 4.06
N ALA A 55 -6.82 4.63 3.48
CA ALA A 55 -5.37 4.54 3.39
C ALA A 55 -4.70 4.49 4.78
N VAL A 56 -5.11 5.38 5.69
CA VAL A 56 -4.62 5.42 7.08
C VAL A 56 -4.96 4.12 7.81
N SER A 57 -6.21 3.66 7.70
CA SER A 57 -6.65 2.39 8.31
C SER A 57 -5.86 1.19 7.77
N LEU A 58 -5.53 1.18 6.48
CA LEU A 58 -4.74 0.12 5.87
C LEU A 58 -3.28 0.14 6.34
N ARG A 59 -2.68 1.33 6.45
CA ARG A 59 -1.34 1.51 7.01
C ARG A 59 -1.27 0.96 8.43
N ASP A 60 -2.21 1.34 9.28
CA ASP A 60 -2.26 0.94 10.69
C ASP A 60 -2.45 -0.57 10.82
N ALA A 61 -3.27 -1.18 9.97
CA ALA A 61 -3.43 -2.62 9.92
C ALA A 61 -2.13 -3.36 9.57
N PHE A 62 -1.35 -2.85 8.60
CA PHE A 62 -0.05 -3.43 8.25
C PHE A 62 0.95 -3.27 9.39
N ALA A 63 0.99 -2.10 10.02
CA ALA A 63 1.82 -1.85 11.19
C ALA A 63 1.47 -2.81 12.33
N ALA A 64 0.18 -2.96 12.66
CA ALA A 64 -0.31 -3.87 13.68
C ALA A 64 0.03 -5.33 13.37
N GLN A 65 -0.11 -5.76 12.11
CA GLN A 65 0.22 -7.13 11.71
C GLN A 65 1.74 -7.41 11.78
N LEU A 66 2.58 -6.42 11.45
CA LEU A 66 4.03 -6.53 11.61
C LEU A 66 4.44 -6.58 13.09
N LEU A 67 3.83 -5.75 13.95
CA LEU A 67 4.03 -5.78 15.39
C LEU A 67 3.62 -7.13 15.99
N ARG A 68 2.44 -7.63 15.62
CA ARG A 68 1.96 -8.97 15.99
C ARG A 68 2.97 -10.05 15.65
N ALA A 69 3.49 -10.01 14.43
CA ALA A 69 4.41 -11.02 13.94
C ALA A 69 5.80 -10.92 14.60
N GLY A 70 6.19 -9.73 15.07
CA GLY A 70 7.36 -9.49 15.91
C GLY A 70 7.15 -9.78 17.41
N GLY A 71 5.95 -10.16 17.84
CA GLY A 71 5.62 -10.44 19.24
C GLY A 71 5.47 -9.19 20.13
N ALA A 72 5.32 -8.02 19.53
CA ALA A 72 5.03 -6.77 20.24
C ALA A 72 3.51 -6.62 20.48
N GLY A 73 3.11 -5.62 21.28
CA GLY A 73 1.69 -5.25 21.41
C GLY A 73 1.14 -4.73 20.09
N TYR A 74 -0.08 -5.16 19.73
CA TYR A 74 -0.73 -4.82 18.47
C TYR A 74 -2.24 -4.62 18.66
N ASP A 75 -2.88 -3.98 17.68
CA ASP A 75 -4.32 -3.74 17.65
C ASP A 75 -5.01 -4.74 16.71
N ASP A 76 -5.77 -5.68 17.27
CA ASP A 76 -6.57 -6.67 16.53
C ASP A 76 -7.70 -6.02 15.71
N GLU A 77 -8.29 -4.93 16.19
CA GLU A 77 -9.37 -4.25 15.48
C GLU A 77 -8.85 -3.51 14.25
N ALA A 78 -7.64 -2.95 14.33
CA ALA A 78 -6.96 -2.36 13.18
C ALA A 78 -6.73 -3.41 12.08
N ILE A 79 -6.25 -4.61 12.44
CA ILE A 79 -6.07 -5.72 11.48
C ILE A 79 -7.40 -6.11 10.84
N ALA A 80 -8.46 -6.28 11.62
CA ALA A 80 -9.78 -6.63 11.10
C ALA A 80 -10.38 -5.53 10.20
N ARG A 81 -10.14 -4.25 10.50
CA ARG A 81 -10.54 -3.12 9.65
C ARG A 81 -9.75 -3.11 8.34
N GLY A 82 -8.43 -3.29 8.40
CA GLY A 82 -7.59 -3.39 7.21
C GLY A 82 -7.97 -4.55 6.31
N GLN A 83 -8.30 -5.72 6.87
CA GLN A 83 -8.77 -6.86 6.09
C GLN A 83 -10.05 -6.53 5.31
N ARG A 84 -11.03 -5.86 5.93
CA ARG A 84 -12.26 -5.42 5.24
C ARG A 84 -11.98 -4.46 4.08
N ILE A 85 -10.99 -3.57 4.23
CA ILE A 85 -10.56 -2.66 3.16
C ILE A 85 -9.93 -3.46 2.02
N LEU A 86 -9.01 -4.37 2.33
CA LEU A 86 -8.40 -5.26 1.35
C LEU A 86 -9.43 -6.08 0.58
N ASP A 87 -10.44 -6.63 1.26
CA ASP A 87 -11.54 -7.39 0.65
C ASP A 87 -12.38 -6.51 -0.31
N GLY A 88 -12.46 -5.20 -0.04
CA GLY A 88 -13.12 -4.21 -0.89
C GLY A 88 -12.28 -3.73 -2.08
N LEU A 89 -10.96 -3.88 -2.04
CA LEU A 89 -10.05 -3.48 -3.12
C LEU A 89 -10.10 -4.50 -4.27
N ARG A 90 -10.79 -4.12 -5.35
CA ARG A 90 -10.77 -4.91 -6.60
C ARG A 90 -9.44 -4.72 -7.32
N VAL A 91 -8.60 -5.77 -7.31
CA VAL A 91 -7.36 -5.80 -8.09
C VAL A 91 -7.64 -6.45 -9.45
N THR A 92 -7.33 -5.76 -10.54
CA THR A 92 -7.40 -6.31 -11.90
C THR A 92 -6.01 -6.23 -12.54
N VAL A 93 -5.52 -7.36 -13.05
CA VAL A 93 -4.20 -7.45 -13.70
C VAL A 93 -4.40 -7.54 -15.21
N ARG A 94 -3.58 -6.79 -15.97
CA ARG A 94 -3.53 -6.91 -17.43
C ARG A 94 -2.33 -7.77 -17.83
N LEU A 95 -2.53 -8.67 -18.80
CA LEU A 95 -1.47 -9.52 -19.35
C LEU A 95 -0.61 -8.77 -20.38
N GLU A 96 -1.20 -7.81 -21.09
CA GLU A 96 -0.52 -6.98 -22.08
C GLU A 96 -0.23 -5.59 -21.51
N PRO A 97 0.96 -5.02 -21.77
CA PRO A 97 1.19 -3.61 -21.54
C PRO A 97 0.23 -2.83 -22.45
N PRO A 98 -0.53 -1.87 -21.93
CA PRO A 98 -1.50 -1.16 -22.75
C PRO A 98 -0.82 -0.30 -23.80
N GLU A 99 -1.47 -0.20 -24.95
CA GLU A 99 -0.90 0.38 -26.17
C GLU A 99 -0.75 1.91 -26.07
N ASP A 100 -1.60 2.58 -25.28
CA ASP A 100 -1.42 3.96 -24.86
C ASP A 100 -0.98 3.99 -23.37
N PRO A 101 0.10 4.72 -23.00
CA PRO A 101 0.43 5.02 -21.60
C PRO A 101 -0.74 5.61 -20.80
N LEU A 102 -1.71 6.25 -21.47
CA LEU A 102 -2.96 6.77 -20.89
C LEU A 102 -4.06 5.69 -20.81
N GLU A 103 -4.06 4.66 -21.67
CA GLU A 103 -4.91 3.46 -21.53
C GLU A 103 -4.41 2.50 -20.44
N LEU A 104 -3.17 2.67 -19.99
CA LEU A 104 -2.62 2.15 -18.72
C LEU A 104 -3.43 2.62 -17.50
N LEU A 105 -4.22 3.69 -17.66
CA LEU A 105 -5.00 4.33 -16.62
C LEU A 105 -6.52 4.30 -16.87
N ALA A 106 -7.01 3.47 -17.80
CA ALA A 106 -8.45 3.25 -17.96
C ALA A 106 -8.89 1.82 -17.57
N PRO A 107 -8.85 1.42 -16.28
CA PRO A 107 -9.72 0.35 -15.78
C PRO A 107 -11.12 0.90 -15.53
N ALA A 108 -12.12 0.01 -15.55
CA ALA A 108 -13.46 0.27 -15.00
C ALA A 108 -13.45 0.42 -13.46
N VAL A 109 -12.46 1.14 -12.91
CA VAL A 109 -12.40 1.70 -11.56
C VAL A 109 -11.99 3.16 -11.74
N VAL A 110 -12.92 4.05 -11.38
CA VAL A 110 -12.99 5.49 -11.71
C VAL A 110 -11.90 6.35 -11.02
N ASP A 111 -11.03 5.77 -10.19
CA ASP A 111 -10.18 6.53 -9.26
C ASP A 111 -8.73 6.04 -9.15
N GLU A 112 -7.80 6.97 -9.36
CA GLU A 112 -6.34 6.81 -9.30
C GLU A 112 -5.86 6.42 -7.89
N VAL A 113 -6.52 6.91 -6.83
CA VAL A 113 -6.16 6.61 -5.43
C VAL A 113 -6.37 5.13 -5.13
N ARG A 114 -7.54 4.59 -5.51
CA ARG A 114 -7.89 3.17 -5.36
C ARG A 114 -6.88 2.27 -6.06
N ARG A 115 -6.38 2.68 -7.23
CA ARG A 115 -5.31 1.95 -7.93
C ARG A 115 -4.00 1.96 -7.15
N GLY A 116 -3.63 3.10 -6.56
CA GLY A 116 -2.48 3.21 -5.69
C GLY A 116 -2.57 2.28 -4.47
N LEU A 117 -3.71 2.28 -3.78
CA LEU A 117 -3.98 1.38 -2.65
C LEU A 117 -3.96 -0.10 -3.05
N ALA A 118 -4.54 -0.45 -4.20
CA ALA A 118 -4.50 -1.81 -4.74
C ALA A 118 -3.05 -2.29 -5.00
N ARG A 119 -2.15 -1.41 -5.44
CA ARG A 119 -0.73 -1.74 -5.64
C ARG A 119 0.01 -1.94 -4.31
N ILE A 120 -0.30 -1.13 -3.30
CA ILE A 120 0.22 -1.32 -1.94
C ILE A 120 -0.26 -2.67 -1.37
N ALA A 121 -1.54 -3.00 -1.55
CA ALA A 121 -2.11 -4.29 -1.17
C ALA A 121 -1.43 -5.47 -1.90
N ALA A 122 -1.15 -5.33 -3.19
CA ALA A 122 -0.41 -6.34 -3.95
C ALA A 122 1.03 -6.51 -3.44
N ALA A 123 1.71 -5.42 -3.08
CA ALA A 123 3.04 -5.48 -2.47
C ALA A 123 2.98 -6.20 -1.11
N TRP A 124 1.98 -5.93 -0.28
CA TRP A 124 1.73 -6.65 0.97
C TRP A 124 1.52 -8.16 0.74
N ALA A 125 0.70 -8.53 -0.24
CA ALA A 125 0.48 -9.94 -0.60
C ALA A 125 1.78 -10.64 -1.02
N ALA A 126 2.63 -9.98 -1.82
CA ALA A 126 3.94 -10.50 -2.20
C ALA A 126 4.85 -10.70 -0.98
N VAL A 127 4.92 -9.70 -0.09
CA VAL A 127 5.70 -9.75 1.16
C VAL A 127 5.24 -10.89 2.08
N LEU A 128 3.94 -11.15 2.16
CA LEU A 128 3.39 -12.29 2.90
C LEU A 128 3.82 -13.62 2.27
N ALA A 129 3.72 -13.74 0.94
CA ALA A 129 4.05 -14.96 0.21
C ALA A 129 5.55 -15.31 0.28
N THR A 130 6.43 -14.30 0.28
CA THR A 130 7.90 -14.49 0.34
C THR A 130 8.43 -14.56 1.76
N GLY A 131 7.64 -14.15 2.76
CA GLY A 131 8.06 -14.09 4.16
C GLY A 131 8.98 -12.90 4.50
N GLU A 132 9.12 -11.95 3.58
CA GLU A 132 9.96 -10.75 3.73
C GLU A 132 9.47 -9.81 4.85
N TRP A 133 8.23 -9.98 5.33
CA TRP A 133 7.68 -9.21 6.46
C TRP A 133 8.57 -9.29 7.71
N ARG A 134 9.31 -10.38 7.90
CA ARG A 134 10.26 -10.56 9.03
C ARG A 134 11.40 -9.54 9.03
N GLY A 135 11.73 -9.00 7.86
CA GLY A 135 12.77 -7.99 7.69
C GLY A 135 12.24 -6.55 7.73
N ILE A 136 10.91 -6.35 7.82
CA ILE A 136 10.30 -5.03 7.89
C ILE A 136 10.25 -4.58 9.34
N ARG A 137 10.67 -3.34 9.59
CA ARG A 137 10.59 -2.70 10.90
C ARG A 137 9.50 -1.65 10.90
N VAL A 138 8.73 -1.62 11.98
CA VAL A 138 7.71 -0.62 12.31
C VAL A 138 8.30 0.34 13.33
#